data_AF-A0A6P2BBC0-F1
#
_entry.id   AF-A0A6P2BBC0-F1
#
_cell.length_a   1.000
_cell.length_b   1.000
_cell.length_c   1.000
_cell.angle_alpha   90.00
_cell.angle_beta   90.00
_cell.angle_gamma   90.00
#
_symmetry.space_group_name_H-M   'P 1'
#
loop_
_entity.id
_entity.type
_entity.pdbx_description
1 polymer ?
#
loop_
_entity_poly.entity_id
_entity_poly.type
_entity_poly.pdbx_seq_one_letter_code
_entity_poly.pdbx_strand_id
1 'polypeptide(L)'
;MSRTLIDVLREICLGLPEVEEAPAHRMPEYRVNGKTFATLAINHHGDGHEAVWLKLPAGGQEHYTEREPRTSKCRPMSVRAAGWGWSSLRG
;
A
#
# COMPACT_ATOMS: atom_id res chain seq x y z
N MET A 1 11.80 -9.19 19.88
CA MET A 1 10.52 -9.23 19.15
C MET A 1 10.80 -8.84 17.71
N SER A 2 10.53 -9.71 16.73
CA SER A 2 10.65 -9.37 15.31
C SER A 2 9.53 -8.40 14.93
N ARG A 3 9.88 -7.24 14.35
CA ARG A 3 8.88 -6.32 13.80
C ARG A 3 8.17 -6.96 12.61
N THR A 4 6.85 -6.88 12.58
CA THR A 4 6.04 -7.29 11.42
C THR A 4 5.93 -6.15 10.42
N LEU A 5 5.51 -6.46 9.18
CA LEU A 5 5.24 -5.43 8.18
C LEU A 5 4.12 -4.47 8.64
N ILE A 6 3.16 -4.97 9.41
CA ILE A 6 2.11 -4.15 10.03
C ILE A 6 2.74 -3.11 10.96
N ASP A 7 3.66 -3.53 11.83
CA ASP A 7 4.29 -2.64 12.81
C ASP A 7 5.07 -1.51 12.12
N VAL A 8 5.85 -1.86 11.09
CA VAL A 8 6.65 -0.90 10.33
C VAL A 8 5.75 0.09 9.57
N LEU A 9 4.72 -0.41 8.89
CA LEU A 9 3.82 0.46 8.12
C LEU A 9 3.02 1.37 9.05
N ARG A 10 2.57 0.85 10.19
CA ARG A 10 1.87 1.62 11.22
C ARG A 10 2.75 2.74 11.76
N GLU A 11 4.02 2.46 12.08
CA GLU A 11 4.99 3.46 12.56
C GLU A 11 5.18 4.58 11.53
N ILE A 12 5.34 4.23 10.24
CA ILE A 12 5.51 5.21 9.16
C ILE A 12 4.25 6.04 8.94
N CYS A 13 3.09 5.39 8.79
CA CYS A 13 1.85 6.07 8.45
C CYS A 13 1.34 6.94 9.59
N LEU A 14 1.37 6.47 10.84
CA LEU A 14 0.94 7.25 12.01
C LEU A 14 1.94 8.34 12.41
N GLY A 15 3.17 8.33 11.85
CA GLY A 15 4.12 9.42 11.99
C GLY A 15 3.80 10.65 11.12
N LEU A 16 2.90 10.52 10.14
CA LEU A 16 2.46 11.62 9.29
C LEU A 16 1.34 12.43 9.97
N PRO A 17 1.30 13.75 9.77
CA PRO A 17 0.25 14.58 10.36
C PRO A 17 -1.13 14.19 9.82
N GLU A 18 -2.13 14.24 10.70
CA GLU A 18 -3.55 14.02 10.36
C GLU A 18 -3.87 12.62 9.82
N VAL A 19 -2.96 11.65 9.98
CA VAL A 19 -3.22 10.25 9.62
C VAL A 19 -3.94 9.52 10.74
N GLU A 20 -4.98 8.79 10.35
CA GLU A 20 -5.67 7.83 11.20
C GLU A 20 -5.57 6.42 10.60
N GLU A 21 -5.50 5.42 11.49
CA GLU A 21 -5.69 4.01 11.11
C GLU A 21 -7.18 3.67 11.20
N ALA A 22 -7.75 3.21 10.08
CA ALA A 22 -9.13 2.76 10.01
C ALA A 22 -9.20 1.23 10.10
N PRO A 23 -10.07 0.65 10.97
CA PRO A 23 -10.28 -0.78 11.02
C PRO A 23 -11.00 -1.24 9.75
N ALA A 24 -10.28 -1.90 8.86
CA ALA A 24 -10.85 -2.67 7.76
C ALA A 24 -10.68 -4.16 8.07
N HIS A 25 -11.76 -4.94 7.92
CA HIS A 25 -11.95 -6.29 8.45
C HIS A 25 -10.73 -7.24 8.44
N ARG A 26 -9.83 -7.12 7.47
CA ARG A 26 -8.64 -7.98 7.35
C ARG A 26 -7.36 -7.24 6.93
N MET A 27 -7.43 -5.93 6.71
CA MET A 27 -6.36 -5.14 6.11
C MET A 27 -6.36 -3.76 6.73
N PRO A 28 -5.30 -3.34 7.44
CA PRO A 28 -5.26 -2.00 7.98
C PRO A 28 -5.23 -0.98 6.84
N GLU A 29 -6.06 0.04 6.99
CA GLU A 29 -6.13 1.19 6.08
C GLU A 29 -5.67 2.44 6.80
N TYR A 30 -4.94 3.30 6.09
CA TYR A 30 -4.48 4.59 6.61
C TYR A 30 -5.11 5.71 5.79
N ARG A 31 -5.65 6.68 6.51
CA ARG A 31 -6.48 7.74 5.94
C ARG A 31 -6.01 9.11 6.40
N VAL A 32 -6.19 10.10 5.54
CA VAL A 32 -6.09 11.52 5.89
C VAL A 32 -7.43 12.16 5.56
N ASN A 33 -8.04 12.86 6.52
CA ASN A 33 -9.34 13.51 6.34
C ASN A 33 -10.41 12.58 5.73
N GLY A 34 -10.50 11.34 6.25
CA GLY A 34 -11.44 10.31 5.80
C GLY A 34 -11.14 9.67 4.44
N LYS A 35 -10.00 9.99 3.80
CA LYS A 35 -9.61 9.42 2.50
C LYS A 35 -8.44 8.44 2.64
N THR A 36 -8.64 7.19 2.24
CA THR A 36 -7.58 6.17 2.22
C THR A 36 -6.47 6.53 1.22
N PHE A 37 -5.23 6.51 1.71
CA PHE A 37 -4.03 6.69 0.89
C PHE A 37 -3.09 5.48 0.93
N ALA A 38 -3.20 4.64 1.96
CA ALA A 38 -2.44 3.39 2.07
C ALA A 38 -3.30 2.24 2.62
N THR A 39 -3.11 1.04 2.08
CA THR A 39 -3.76 -0.20 2.56
C THR A 39 -2.74 -1.32 2.58
N LEU A 40 -2.65 -2.08 3.67
CA LEU A 40 -1.79 -3.26 3.71
C LEU A 40 -2.58 -4.51 3.29
N ALA A 41 -2.24 -5.04 2.12
CA ALA A 41 -2.77 -6.27 1.57
C ALA A 41 -1.90 -7.47 1.97
N ILE A 42 -2.35 -8.22 2.97
CA ILE A 42 -1.72 -9.47 3.41
C ILE A 42 -2.49 -10.64 2.81
N ASN A 43 -1.83 -11.44 2.00
CA ASN A 43 -2.37 -12.66 1.40
C ASN A 43 -3.76 -12.44 0.76
N HIS A 44 -3.94 -11.32 0.07
CA HIS A 44 -5.27 -10.85 -0.35
C HIS A 44 -5.99 -11.86 -1.23
N HIS A 45 -5.24 -12.55 -2.10
CA HIS A 45 -5.77 -13.51 -3.06
C HIS A 45 -5.46 -14.96 -2.68
N GLY A 46 -4.94 -15.23 -1.47
CA GLY A 46 -4.37 -16.54 -1.14
C GLY A 46 -3.04 -16.82 -1.85
N ASP A 47 -2.38 -15.78 -2.36
CA ASP A 47 -1.16 -15.80 -3.16
C ASP A 47 0.13 -15.74 -2.34
N GLY A 48 0.03 -15.68 -1.00
CA GLY A 48 1.18 -15.66 -0.09
C GLY A 48 1.96 -14.34 -0.09
N HIS A 49 1.46 -13.32 -0.80
CA HIS A 49 2.12 -12.03 -0.92
C HIS A 49 1.68 -11.05 0.16
N GLU A 50 2.62 -10.21 0.57
CA GLU A 50 2.38 -9.04 1.40
C GLU A 50 2.70 -7.80 0.58
N ALA A 51 1.75 -6.88 0.52
CA ALA A 51 1.76 -5.73 -0.37
C ALA A 51 1.23 -4.49 0.32
N VAL A 52 1.87 -3.33 0.10
CA VAL A 52 1.30 -2.04 0.50
C VAL A 52 0.71 -1.38 -0.73
N TRP A 53 -0.59 -1.13 -0.74
CA TRP A 53 -1.26 -0.37 -1.78
C TRP A 53 -1.21 1.11 -1.44
N LEU A 54 -0.72 1.93 -2.37
CA LEU A 54 -0.54 3.37 -2.22
C LEU A 54 -1.34 4.12 -3.28
N LYS A 55 -2.00 5.19 -2.85
CA LYS A 55 -2.62 6.13 -3.75
C LYS A 55 -1.54 7.00 -4.39
N LEU A 56 -1.46 6.97 -5.71
CA LEU A 56 -0.47 7.71 -6.48
C LEU A 56 -1.15 8.79 -7.33
N PRO A 57 -0.46 9.91 -7.62
CA PRO A 57 -0.91 10.84 -8.63
C PRO A 57 -0.91 10.16 -10.01
N ALA A 58 -1.61 10.77 -10.98
CA ALA A 58 -1.58 10.30 -12.36
C ALA A 58 -0.12 10.22 -12.88
N GLY A 59 0.23 9.12 -13.54
CA GLY A 59 1.60 8.85 -13.99
C GLY A 59 2.55 8.30 -12.92
N GLY A 60 2.15 8.31 -11.63
CA GLY A 60 2.98 7.78 -10.55
C GLY A 60 3.15 6.27 -10.64
N GLN A 61 2.10 5.55 -11.05
CA GLN A 61 2.17 4.10 -11.19
C GLN A 61 3.17 3.67 -12.27
N GLU A 62 3.16 4.33 -13.43
CA GLU A 62 4.11 4.10 -14.51
C GLU A 62 5.54 4.40 -14.05
N HIS A 63 5.75 5.53 -13.37
CA HIS A 63 7.06 5.94 -12.85
C HIS A 63 7.71 4.89 -11.95
N TYR A 64 6.96 4.33 -10.98
CA TYR A 64 7.49 3.32 -10.06
C TYR A 64 7.59 1.92 -10.68
N THR A 65 6.75 1.63 -11.68
CA THR A 65 6.82 0.35 -12.42
C THR A 65 8.07 0.28 -13.30
N GLU A 66 8.42 1.39 -13.96
CA GLU A 66 9.60 1.48 -14.82
C GLU A 66 10.91 1.49 -14.03
N ARG A 67 10.94 2.19 -12.88
CA ARG A 67 12.16 2.40 -12.10
C ARG A 67 12.48 1.25 -11.15
N GLU A 68 11.46 0.62 -10.57
CA GLU A 68 11.64 -0.41 -9.55
C GLU A 68 10.83 -1.68 -9.88
N PRO A 69 11.13 -2.35 -11.01
CA PRO A 69 10.34 -3.49 -11.49
C PRO A 69 10.36 -4.69 -10.54
N ARG A 70 11.31 -4.76 -9.60
CA ARG A 70 11.41 -5.85 -8.61
C ARG A 70 10.42 -5.73 -7.45
N THR A 71 10.07 -4.52 -7.06
CA THR A 71 9.14 -4.20 -5.96
C THR A 71 7.74 -3.87 -6.49
N SER A 72 7.62 -3.45 -7.76
CA SER A 72 6.36 -3.04 -8.42
C SER A 72 5.63 -4.14 -9.24
N LYS A 73 6.08 -5.41 -9.18
CA LYS A 73 5.67 -6.63 -9.97
C LYS A 73 4.16 -7.01 -10.24
N CYS A 74 3.13 -6.37 -9.71
CA CYS A 74 1.73 -6.84 -9.71
C CYS A 74 0.78 -5.66 -9.95
N ARG A 75 0.62 -5.29 -11.21
CA ARG A 75 -0.41 -4.35 -11.69
C ARG A 75 -1.79 -4.68 -11.08
N PRO A 76 -2.37 -3.88 -10.16
CA PRO A 76 -3.78 -4.04 -9.81
C PRO A 76 -4.65 -3.46 -10.93
N MET A 77 -5.86 -4.00 -11.09
CA MET A 77 -6.82 -3.68 -12.14
C MET A 77 -6.88 -2.19 -12.50
N SER A 78 -6.94 -1.94 -13.81
CA SER A 78 -7.22 -0.65 -14.41
C SER A 78 -8.51 -0.02 -13.86
N VAL A 79 -8.39 0.86 -12.87
CA VAL A 79 -9.42 1.84 -12.54
C VAL A 79 -9.01 3.18 -13.11
N ARG A 80 -9.67 3.53 -14.21
CA ARG A 80 -9.65 4.86 -14.83
C ARG A 80 -9.76 5.93 -13.72
N ALA A 81 -8.82 6.87 -13.73
CA ALA A 81 -8.82 8.19 -13.07
C ALA A 81 -8.23 8.37 -11.65
N ALA A 82 -7.77 7.35 -10.93
CA ALA A 82 -6.89 7.57 -9.76
C ALA A 82 -6.05 6.32 -9.49
N GLY A 83 -4.74 6.40 -9.75
CA GLY A 83 -3.83 5.25 -9.72
C GLY A 83 -3.66 4.68 -8.31
N TRP A 84 -3.86 3.38 -8.18
CA TRP A 84 -3.48 2.60 -7.01
C TRP A 84 -2.24 1.77 -7.39
N GLY A 85 -1.10 2.09 -6.78
CA GLY A 85 0.14 1.33 -6.90
C GLY A 85 0.27 0.34 -5.75
N TRP A 86 1.15 -0.66 -5.87
CA TRP A 86 1.50 -1.56 -4.78
C TRP A 86 3.03 -1.72 -4.73
N SER A 87 3.59 -1.97 -3.54
CA SER A 87 5.01 -2.28 -3.36
C SER A 87 5.18 -3.57 -2.55
N SER A 88 5.99 -4.51 -3.08
CA SER A 88 6.44 -5.73 -2.41
C SER A 88 7.69 -5.43 -1.57
N LEU A 89 7.66 -5.83 -0.30
CA LEU A 89 8.77 -5.63 0.65
C LEU A 89 9.61 -6.89 0.91
N ARG A 90 9.55 -7.92 0.05
CA ARG A 90 10.44 -9.08 0.18
C ARG A 90 11.16 -9.45 -1.12
N GLY A 91 12.48 -9.53 -1.02
CA GLY A 91 13.38 -10.30 -1.86
C GLY A 91 14.02 -11.42 -1.04
#